data_AF-A0A929E8M3-F1
#
_entry.id   AF-A0A929E8M3-F1
#
_cell.length_a   1.000
_cell.length_b   1.000
_cell.length_c   1.000
_cell.angle_alpha   90.00
_cell.angle_beta   90.00
_cell.angle_gamma   90.00
#
_symmetry.space_group_name_H-M   'P 1'
#
loop_
_entity.id
_entity.type
_entity.pdbx_description
1 polymer ?
#
loop_
_entity_poly.entity_id
_entity_poly.type
_entity_poly.pdbx_seq_one_letter_code
_entity_poly.pdbx_strand_id
1 'polypeptide(L)' 'MVCLGSQPKNRELTKFADMLEGYSFGILNHCDYPIHTGKLEGVNNKIKVIKRRTYGFHDLRYFSLKIIQAFAN' A
#
# COMPACT_ATOMS: atom_id res chain seq x y z
N MET A 1 26.56 17.18 0.17
CA MET A 1 26.63 18.27 1.16
C MET A 1 25.27 18.94 1.22
N VAL A 2 24.36 18.38 2.02
CA VAL A 2 23.13 19.07 2.42
C VAL A 2 23.29 19.35 3.91
N CYS A 3 23.55 20.61 4.23
CA CYS A 3 23.53 21.12 5.59
C CYS A 3 22.07 21.22 6.02
N LEU A 4 21.58 20.28 6.83
CA LEU A 4 20.36 20.48 7.60
C LEU A 4 20.72 20.51 9.08
N GLY A 5 20.70 21.72 9.62
CA GLY A 5 20.82 21.98 11.04
C GLY A 5 19.73 21.27 11.81
N SER A 6 20.08 20.88 13.05
CA SER A 6 19.23 20.23 14.03
C SER A 6 18.74 18.83 13.65
N GLN A 7 19.68 17.87 13.72
CA GLN A 7 19.35 16.45 13.87
C GLN A 7 18.34 16.32 15.04
N PRO A 8 17.13 15.78 14.82
CA PRO A 8 16.27 15.44 15.94
C PRO A 8 17.04 14.49 16.84
N LYS A 9 17.17 14.80 18.14
CA LYS A 9 17.89 13.99 19.15
C LYS A 9 17.28 12.59 19.36
N ASN A 10 16.31 12.20 18.55
CA ASN A 10 15.59 10.95 18.59
C ASN A 10 15.87 10.17 17.30
N ARG A 11 16.58 9.04 17.45
CA ARG A 11 17.02 8.15 16.36
C ARG A 11 15.87 7.69 15.45
N GLU A 12 14.66 7.60 15.99
CA GLU A 12 13.49 7.16 15.23
C GLU A 12 13.00 8.24 14.24
N LEU A 13 13.19 9.52 14.57
CA LEU A 13 12.86 10.62 13.66
C LEU A 13 13.86 10.74 12.52
N THR A 14 15.14 10.47 12.77
CA THR A 14 16.17 10.43 11.72
C THR A 14 15.88 9.32 10.72
N LYS A 15 15.59 8.09 11.20
CA LYS A 15 15.22 6.98 10.31
C LYS A 15 13.96 7.25 9.49
N PHE A 16 12.98 7.93 10.08
CA PHE A 16 11.77 8.33 9.36
C PHE A 16 12.06 9.36 8.28
N ALA A 17 12.94 10.33 8.55
CA ALA A 17 13.39 11.32 7.58
C ALA A 17 14.19 10.66 6.44
N ASP A 18 15.10 9.73 6.74
CA ASP A 18 15.88 8.98 5.74
C ASP A 18 14.95 8.14 4.84
N MET A 19 13.93 7.52 5.43
CA MET A 19 12.89 6.80 4.69
C MET A 19 12.12 7.75 3.76
N LEU A 20 11.70 8.92 4.26
CA LEU A 20 10.99 9.92 3.45
C LEU A 20 11.84 10.42 2.27
N GLU A 21 13.14 10.66 2.48
CA GLU A 21 14.06 11.07 1.42
C GLU A 21 14.15 10.01 0.32
N GLY A 22 14.22 8.72 0.69
CA GLY A 22 14.23 7.61 -0.26
C GLY A 22 12.93 7.46 -1.08
N TYR A 23 11.78 7.83 -0.51
CA TYR A 23 10.48 7.78 -1.20
C TYR A 23 10.05 9.12 -1.84
N SER A 24 10.88 10.16 -1.74
CA SER A 24 10.58 11.52 -2.20
C SER A 24 10.11 11.59 -3.65
N PHE A 25 10.73 10.81 -4.54
CA PHE A 25 10.35 10.72 -5.96
C PHE A 25 8.92 10.21 -6.15
N GLY A 26 8.51 9.18 -5.39
CA GLY A 26 7.15 8.63 -5.45
C GLY A 26 6.09 9.57 -4.88
N ILE A 27 6.46 10.35 -3.85
CA ILE A 27 5.58 11.37 -3.25
C ILE A 27 5.33 12.53 -4.22
N LEU A 28 6.39 13.04 -4.87
CA LEU A 28 6.27 14.09 -5.88
C LEU A 28 5.43 13.62 -7.08
N ASN A 29 5.68 12.41 -7.57
CA ASN A 29 4.93 11.85 -8.69
C ASN A 29 3.44 11.60 -8.36
N HIS A 30 3.11 11.38 -7.08
CA HIS A 30 1.72 11.29 -6.61
C HIS A 30 1.02 12.66 -6.52
N CYS A 31 1.78 13.75 -6.31
CA CYS A 31 1.24 15.11 -6.37
C CYS A 31 0.88 15.51 -7.81
N ASP A 32 1.69 15.10 -8.79
CA ASP A 32 1.46 15.38 -10.21
C ASP A 32 0.32 14.52 -10.79
N TYR A 33 0.23 13.26 -10.34
CA TYR A 33 -0.83 12.34 -10.72
C TYR A 33 -1.54 11.81 -9.48
N PRO A 34 -2.73 12.35 -9.12
CA PRO A 34 -3.49 11.87 -7.97
C PRO A 34 -4.03 10.46 -8.23
N ILE A 35 -3.19 9.45 -7.97
CA ILE A 35 -3.54 8.04 -8.05
C ILE A 35 -4.35 7.70 -6.80
N HIS A 36 -5.67 7.75 -6.89
CA HIS A 36 -6.53 7.35 -5.79
C HIS A 36 -6.33 5.87 -5.41
N THR A 37 -5.69 5.63 -4.27
CA THR A 37 -5.55 4.29 -3.67
C THR A 37 -6.84 3.78 -3.03
N GLY A 38 -7.84 4.64 -2.80
CA GLY A 38 -9.08 4.25 -2.11
C GLY A 38 -9.85 3.12 -2.79
N LYS A 39 -9.87 3.07 -4.13
CA LYS A 39 -10.46 1.93 -4.87
C LYS A 39 -9.64 0.66 -4.67
N LEU A 40 -8.32 0.75 -4.71
CA LEU A 40 -7.41 -0.37 -4.49
C LEU A 40 -7.51 -0.91 -3.06
N GLU A 41 -7.66 -0.02 -2.08
CA GLU A 41 -7.87 -0.38 -0.68
C GLU A 41 -9.22 -1.10 -0.48
N GLY A 42 -10.29 -0.60 -1.13
CA GLY A 42 -11.59 -1.27 -1.14
C GLY A 42 -11.53 -2.68 -1.74
N VAL A 43 -10.81 -2.84 -2.85
CA VAL A 43 -10.55 -4.16 -3.47
C VAL A 43 -9.80 -5.07 -2.52
N ASN A 44 -8.71 -4.58 -1.89
CA ASN A 44 -7.92 -5.35 -0.93
C ASN A 44 -8.74 -5.79 0.29
N ASN A 45 -9.60 -4.92 0.81
CA ASN A 45 -10.50 -5.26 1.92
C ASN A 45 -11.52 -6.32 1.51
N LYS A 46 -12.13 -6.21 0.33
CA LYS A 46 -13.09 -7.20 -0.17
C LYS A 46 -12.45 -8.57 -0.38
N ILE A 47 -11.23 -8.63 -0.93
CA ILE A 47 -10.44 -9.87 -1.06
C ILE A 47 -10.13 -10.47 0.32
N LYS A 48 -9.75 -9.63 1.29
CA LYS A 48 -9.47 -10.06 2.67
C LYS A 48 -10.71 -10.66 3.35
N VAL A 49 -11.89 -10.09 3.10
CA VAL A 49 -13.17 -10.63 3.58
C VAL A 49 -13.50 -11.96 2.91
N ILE A 50 -13.34 -12.07 1.59
CA ILE A 50 -13.56 -13.33 0.86
C ILE A 50 -12.68 -14.42 1.45
N LYS A 51 -11.37 -14.15 1.60
CA LYS A 51 -10.40 -15.07 2.19
C LYS A 51 -10.79 -15.54 3.61
N ARG A 52 -11.39 -14.68 4.42
CA ARG A 52 -11.86 -15.02 5.79
C ARG A 52 -13.14 -15.84 5.81
N ARG A 53 -14.06 -15.58 4.87
CA ARG A 53 -15.34 -16.32 4.78
C ARG A 53 -15.17 -17.72 4.22
N THR A 54 -14.13 -17.93 3.43
CA THR A 54 -13.88 -19.21 2.76
C THR A 54 -12.77 -19.95 3.51
N TYR A 55 -13.15 -20.83 4.42
CA TYR A 55 -12.19 -21.74 5.04
C TYR A 55 -11.76 -22.79 4.00
N GLY A 56 -10.51 -22.72 3.52
CA GLY A 56 -9.88 -23.82 2.78
C GLY A 56 -9.85 -23.75 1.25
N PHE A 57 -9.59 -22.58 0.64
CA PHE A 57 -9.15 -22.58 -0.76
C PHE A 57 -7.77 -23.24 -0.87
N HIS A 58 -7.73 -24.50 -1.30
CA HIS A 58 -6.49 -25.22 -1.58
C HIS A 58 -5.93 -24.85 -2.97
N ASP A 59 -6.80 -24.42 -3.89
CA ASP A 59 -6.45 -24.03 -5.25
C ASP A 59 -6.54 -22.51 -5.45
N LEU A 60 -5.39 -21.90 -5.76
CA LEU A 60 -5.25 -20.48 -6.07
C LEU A 60 -6.00 -20.08 -7.36
N ARG A 61 -6.13 -20.99 -8.34
CA ARG A 61 -6.86 -20.71 -9.58
C ARG A 61 -8.34 -20.50 -9.29
N TYR A 62 -8.92 -21.36 -8.46
CA TYR A 62 -10.31 -21.23 -8.04
C TYR A 62 -10.53 -19.96 -7.18
N PHE A 63 -9.56 -19.60 -6.34
CA PHE A 63 -9.58 -18.34 -5.60
C PHE A 63 -9.59 -17.11 -6.52
N SER A 64 -8.75 -17.10 -7.55
CA SER A 64 -8.73 -16.02 -8.56
C SER A 64 -10.05 -15.92 -9.31
N LEU A 65 -10.66 -17.05 -9.70
CA LEU A 65 -11.99 -17.06 -10.33
C LEU A 65 -13.07 -16.48 -9.41
N LYS A 66 -13.01 -16.78 -8.11
CA LYS A 66 -13.92 -16.22 -7.10
C LYS A 66 -13.72 -14.72 -6.89
N ILE A 67 -12.48 -14.23 -6.97
CA ILE A 67 -12.19 -12.80 -6.96
C ILE A 67 -12.80 -12.14 -8.18
N ILE A 68 -12.53 -12.65 -9.39
CA ILE A 68 -13.08 -12.10 -10.65
C ILE A 68 -14.61 -12.04 -10.59
N GLN A 69 -15.25 -13.13 -10.14
CA GLN A 69 -16.70 -13.18 -9.94
C GLN A 69 -17.21 -12.09 -8.97
N ALA A 70 -16.47 -11.76 -7.91
CA ALA A 70 -16.87 -10.77 -6.92
C ALA A 70 -16.72 -9.30 -7.37
N PHE A 71 -16.04 -9.06 -8.49
CA PHE A 71 -15.81 -7.73 -9.09
C PHE A 71 -16.43 -7.57 -10.49
N ALA A 72 -16.99 -8.62 -11.08
CA ALA A 72 -17.60 -8.62 -12.42
C ALA A 72 -19.07 -8.14 -12.45
N ASN A 73 -19.56 -7.49 -11.38
CA ASN A 73 -20.94 -7.04 -11.23
C ASN A 73 -20.98 -5.53 -11.01
#